data_AF-A0A1H1ZBH8-F1
#
_entry.id   AF-A0A1H1ZBH8-F1
#
_cell.length_a   1.000
_cell.length_b   1.000
_cell.length_c   1.000
_cell.angle_alpha   90.00
_cell.angle_beta   90.00
_cell.angle_gamma   90.00
#
_symmetry.space_group_name_H-M   'P 1'
#
loop_
_entity.id
_entity.type
_entity.pdbx_description
1 polymer ?
#
loop_
_entity_poly.entity_id
_entity_poly.type
_entity_poly.pdbx_seq_one_letter_code
_entity_poly.pdbx_strand_id
1 'polypeptide(L)'
;MGTLIYGPRISEFEIEDRTLAHLQFVIAAKLQRGENFMFTWSHGMERGSGRSVIWISPAAQVHFRFSGNRAPTLNRAWLEILMDSANSRAGLHWVPEPTEAVRA
;
A
#
# COMPACT_ATOMS: atom_id res chain seq x y z
N MET A 1 -1.03 -9.17 22.50
CA MET A 1 0.05 -8.19 22.77
C MET A 1 0.24 -7.35 21.52
N GLY A 2 0.34 -6.02 21.65
CA GLY A 2 0.61 -5.11 20.53
C GLY A 2 2.05 -4.60 20.56
N THR A 3 2.61 -4.26 19.40
CA THR A 3 3.98 -3.76 19.27
C THR A 3 3.95 -2.38 18.62
N LEU A 4 4.56 -1.38 19.26
CA LEU A 4 4.76 -0.03 18.73
C LEU A 4 6.21 0.09 18.26
N ILE A 5 6.42 0.45 17.00
CA ILE A 5 7.76 0.67 16.44
C ILE A 5 7.85 2.13 15.97
N TYR A 6 8.90 2.83 16.41
CA TYR A 6 9.20 4.23 16.07
C TYR A 6 10.70 4.36 15.75
N GLY A 7 11.06 4.96 14.61
CA GLY A 7 12.43 5.04 14.09
C GLY A 7 12.73 4.05 12.94
N PRO A 8 13.92 4.12 12.30
CA PRO A 8 14.20 3.63 10.94
C PRO A 8 14.32 2.11 10.78
N ARG A 9 13.61 1.34 11.61
CA ARG A 9 13.46 -0.10 11.42
C ARG A 9 12.34 -0.32 10.41
N ILE A 10 12.63 -0.06 9.13
CA ILE A 10 11.72 -0.42 8.04
C ILE A 10 11.72 -1.95 7.97
N SER A 11 10.65 -2.56 8.47
CA SER A 11 10.40 -3.98 8.26
C SER A 11 10.10 -4.21 6.79
N GLU A 12 10.87 -5.08 6.14
CA GLU A 12 10.50 -5.59 4.82
C GLU A 12 9.27 -6.48 4.96
N PHE A 13 8.31 -6.30 4.06
CA PHE A 13 7.16 -7.19 3.94
C PHE A 13 6.97 -7.55 2.48
N GLU A 14 6.59 -8.80 2.25
CA GLU A 14 6.40 -9.34 0.91
C GLU A 14 5.01 -8.98 0.41
N ILE A 15 4.96 -8.35 -0.75
CA ILE A 15 3.74 -8.07 -1.50
C ILE A 15 3.97 -8.58 -2.91
N GLU A 16 2.93 -9.14 -3.54
CA GLU A 16 2.96 -9.43 -4.96
C GLU A 16 3.23 -8.16 -5.79
N ASP A 17 4.12 -8.25 -6.77
CA ASP A 17 4.54 -7.13 -7.64
C ASP A 17 3.34 -6.36 -8.23
N ARG A 18 2.27 -7.06 -8.62
CA ARG A 18 1.05 -6.43 -9.15
C ARG A 18 0.42 -5.50 -8.13
N THR A 19 0.20 -5.98 -6.90
CA THR A 19 -0.34 -5.15 -5.81
C THR A 19 0.63 -4.02 -5.44
N LEU A 20 1.93 -4.31 -5.39
CA LEU A 20 2.97 -3.32 -5.07
C LEU A 20 2.96 -2.15 -6.07
N ALA A 21 2.74 -2.41 -7.37
CA ALA A 21 2.67 -1.37 -8.39
C ALA A 21 1.49 -0.40 -8.17
N HIS A 22 0.33 -0.92 -7.76
CA HIS A 22 -0.85 -0.09 -7.47
C HIS A 22 -0.64 0.73 -6.19
N LEU A 23 -0.09 0.11 -5.14
CA LEU A 23 0.28 0.80 -3.92
C LEU A 23 1.32 1.89 -4.19
N GLN A 24 2.35 1.62 -4.99
CA GLN A 24 3.35 2.61 -5.40
C GLN A 24 2.69 3.83 -6.04
N PHE A 25 1.76 3.62 -6.98
CA PHE A 25 1.07 4.72 -7.65
C PHE A 25 0.31 5.61 -6.65
N VAL A 26 -0.50 5.00 -5.79
CA VAL A 26 -1.32 5.74 -4.81
C VAL A 26 -0.45 6.44 -3.77
N ILE A 27 0.56 5.75 -3.23
CA ILE A 27 1.51 6.33 -2.27
C ILE A 27 2.27 7.49 -2.90
N ALA A 28 2.79 7.34 -4.12
CA ALA A 28 3.49 8.41 -4.81
C ALA A 28 2.59 9.64 -5.04
N ALA A 29 1.35 9.43 -5.48
CA ALA A 29 0.39 10.51 -5.69
C ALA A 29 0.07 11.25 -4.37
N LYS A 30 -0.07 10.52 -3.25
CA LYS A 30 -0.28 11.10 -1.91
C LYS A 30 0.88 11.97 -1.46
N LEU A 31 2.11 11.44 -1.59
CA LEU A 31 3.32 12.15 -1.21
C LEU A 31 3.56 13.40 -2.06
N GLN A 32 3.31 13.32 -3.38
CA GLN A 32 3.38 14.46 -4.29
C GLN A 32 2.40 15.58 -3.95
N ARG A 33 1.24 15.24 -3.38
CA ARG A 33 0.23 16.20 -2.90
C ARG A 33 0.52 16.74 -1.50
N GLY A 34 1.58 16.27 -0.84
CA GLY A 34 1.89 16.66 0.52
C GLY A 34 0.93 16.07 1.57
N GLU A 35 0.20 15.00 1.22
CA GLU A 35 -0.80 14.41 2.10
C GLU A 35 -0.17 13.38 3.05
N ASN A 36 -0.47 13.51 4.34
CA ASN A 36 -0.17 12.46 5.31
C ASN A 36 -1.27 11.39 5.28
N PHE A 37 -0.90 10.12 5.40
CA PHE A 37 -1.86 9.03 5.43
C PHE A 37 -1.35 7.84 6.24
N MET A 38 -2.29 6.99 6.69
CA MET A 38 -1.97 5.71 7.30
C MET A 38 -1.93 4.62 6.22
N PHE A 39 -0.96 3.71 6.31
CA PHE A 39 -0.95 2.46 5.55
C PHE A 39 -1.09 1.27 6.50
N THR A 40 -2.07 0.43 6.24
CA THR A 40 -2.49 -0.68 7.08
C THR A 40 -2.41 -1.98 6.31
N TRP A 41 -1.73 -2.99 6.86
CA TRP A 41 -1.70 -4.32 6.27
C TRP A 41 -1.86 -5.39 7.35
N SER A 42 -2.42 -6.53 6.93
CA SER A 42 -2.55 -7.71 7.78
C SER A 42 -1.37 -8.64 7.52
N HIS A 43 -0.82 -9.22 8.59
CA HIS A 43 0.14 -10.31 8.45
C HIS A 43 -0.62 -11.61 8.24
N GLY A 44 -0.16 -12.44 7.31
CA GLY A 44 -0.64 -13.81 7.18
C GLY A 44 -0.48 -14.57 8.50
N MET A 45 -1.30 -15.60 8.71
CA MET A 45 -1.30 -16.43 9.94
C MET A 45 0.10 -16.94 10.30
N GLU A 46 0.94 -17.18 9.29
CA GLU A 46 2.31 -17.69 9.42
C GLU A 46 3.27 -16.76 10.17
N ARG A 47 2.99 -15.44 10.19
CA ARG A 47 3.81 -14.44 10.90
C ARG A 47 3.18 -13.99 12.23
N GLY A 48 2.30 -14.81 12.80
CA GLY A 48 1.74 -14.62 14.14
C GLY A 48 0.38 -13.93 14.20
N SER A 49 -0.31 -13.73 13.06
CA SER A 49 -1.64 -13.10 12.95
C SER A 49 -1.73 -11.72 13.63
N GLY A 50 -1.77 -10.66 12.84
CA GLY A 50 -1.93 -9.31 13.38
C GLY A 50 -2.05 -8.25 12.30
N ARG A 51 -2.32 -7.01 12.71
CA ARG A 51 -2.41 -5.86 11.81
C ARG A 51 -1.28 -4.89 12.11
N SER A 52 -0.53 -4.52 11.08
CA SER A 52 0.44 -3.43 11.13
C SER A 52 -0.18 -2.17 10.56
N VAL A 53 0.16 -1.04 11.17
CA VAL A 53 -0.23 0.28 10.70
C VAL A 53 1.00 1.17 10.79
N ILE A 54 1.31 1.87 9.70
CA ILE A 54 2.35 2.91 9.66
C ILE A 54 1.74 4.24 9.27
N TRP A 55 2.32 5.31 9.81
CA TRP A 55 2.05 6.67 9.34
C TRP A 55 3.09 7.06 8.30
N ILE A 56 2.66 7.55 7.15
CA ILE A 56 3.54 8.01 6.08
C ILE A 56 3.31 9.52 5.91
N SER A 57 4.41 10.27 5.93
CA SER A 57 4.43 11.70 5.68
C SER A 57 5.21 12.02 4.40
N PRO A 58 5.02 13.22 3.80
CA PRO A 58 5.72 13.63 2.59
C PRO A 58 7.25 13.61 2.67
N ALA A 59 7.82 13.67 3.88
CA ALA A 59 9.26 13.61 4.11
C ALA A 59 9.80 12.17 4.26
N ALA A 60 8.94 11.15 4.22
CA ALA A 60 9.34 9.76 4.37
C ALA A 60 10.10 9.26 3.15
N GLN A 61 11.20 8.53 3.38
CA GLN A 61 11.85 7.75 2.33
C GLN A 61 11.10 6.43 2.14
N VAL A 62 10.55 6.21 0.95
CA VAL A 62 9.87 4.96 0.59
C VAL A 62 10.63 4.30 -0.55
N HIS A 63 11.00 3.03 -0.37
CA HIS A 63 11.71 2.25 -1.36
C HIS A 63 10.83 1.08 -1.82
N PHE A 64 10.57 1.01 -3.12
CA PHE A 64 9.80 -0.07 -3.75
C PHE A 64 10.76 -1.00 -4.47
N ARG A 65 10.77 -2.28 -4.12
CA ARG A 65 11.60 -3.32 -4.73
C ARG A 65 10.71 -4.37 -5.36
N PHE A 66 10.78 -4.50 -6.68
CA PHE A 66 10.02 -5.48 -7.47
C PHE A 66 10.88 -6.71 -7.75
N SER A 67 10.26 -7.88 -7.82
CA SER A 67 10.93 -9.13 -8.18
C SER A 67 11.14 -9.26 -9.69
N GLY A 68 10.18 -8.79 -10.48
CA GLY A 68 10.21 -8.83 -11.94
C GLY A 68 10.80 -7.57 -12.58
N ASN A 69 11.32 -7.74 -13.81
CA ASN A 69 11.88 -6.62 -14.60
C ASN A 69 10.81 -5.86 -15.42
N ARG A 70 9.61 -6.44 -15.61
CA ARG A 70 8.52 -5.81 -16.36
C ARG A 70 7.56 -5.12 -15.40
N ALA A 71 7.27 -3.85 -15.65
CA ALA A 71 6.25 -3.11 -14.91
C ALA A 71 4.86 -3.75 -15.09
N PRO A 72 4.14 -4.08 -14.00
CA PRO A 72 2.76 -4.56 -14.07
C PRO A 72 1.82 -3.52 -14.70
N THR A 73 0.84 -3.97 -15.47
CA THR A 73 -0.23 -3.10 -15.97
C THR A 73 -1.15 -2.70 -14.81
N LEU A 74 -1.41 -1.39 -14.70
CA LEU A 74 -2.27 -0.83 -13.66
C LEU A 74 -3.75 -0.90 -14.05
N ASN A 75 -4.58 -1.37 -13.13
CA ASN A 75 -6.03 -1.39 -13.19
C ASN A 75 -6.58 -0.08 -12.60
N ARG A 76 -7.25 0.72 -13.43
CA ARG A 76 -7.72 2.07 -13.04
C ARG A 76 -8.78 2.01 -11.94
N ALA A 77 -9.72 1.08 -12.04
CA ALA A 77 -10.76 0.91 -11.01
C ALA A 77 -10.14 0.56 -9.66
N TRP A 78 -9.05 -0.22 -9.66
CA TRP A 78 -8.33 -0.52 -8.43
C TRP A 78 -7.64 0.70 -7.83
N LEU A 79 -7.00 1.53 -8.68
CA LEU A 79 -6.36 2.78 -8.23
C LEU A 79 -7.38 3.73 -7.57
N GLU A 80 -8.59 3.84 -8.13
CA GLU A 80 -9.66 4.66 -7.57
C GLU A 80 -10.05 4.16 -6.17
N ILE A 81 -10.33 2.87 -6.03
CA ILE A 81 -10.68 2.25 -4.74
C ILE A 81 -9.57 2.44 -3.70
N LEU A 82 -8.31 2.24 -4.09
CA LEU A 82 -7.16 2.41 -3.20
C LEU A 82 -6.97 3.88 -2.81
N MET A 83 -7.19 4.82 -3.73
CA MET A 83 -7.11 6.25 -3.44
C MET A 83 -8.20 6.67 -2.44
N ASP A 84 -9.44 6.20 -2.64
CA ASP A 84 -10.56 6.43 -1.73
C ASP A 84 -10.28 5.85 -0.34
N SER A 85 -9.74 4.63 -0.29
CA SER A 85 -9.27 4.04 0.97
C SER A 85 -8.20 4.89 1.64
N ALA A 86 -7.21 5.39 0.90
CA ALA A 86 -6.15 6.26 1.42
C ALA A 86 -6.64 7.63 1.91
N ASN A 87 -7.82 8.07 1.47
CA ASN A 87 -8.51 9.27 1.96
C ASN A 87 -9.37 9.00 3.20
N SER A 88 -9.63 7.73 3.54
CA SER A 88 -10.49 7.35 4.65
C SER A 88 -9.77 7.37 6.00
N ARG A 89 -10.54 7.42 7.10
CA ARG A 89 -10.01 7.31 8.47
C ARG A 89 -9.34 5.96 8.76
N ALA A 90 -9.65 4.91 7.98
CA ALA A 90 -9.03 3.59 8.11
C ALA A 90 -7.63 3.52 7.47
N GLY A 91 -7.29 4.51 6.63
CA GLY A 91 -6.05 4.54 5.86
C GLY A 91 -6.07 3.63 4.63
N LEU A 92 -4.98 3.70 3.87
CA LEU A 92 -4.73 2.82 2.73
C LEU A 92 -4.57 1.39 3.26
N HIS A 93 -5.38 0.48 2.76
CA HIS A 93 -5.25 -0.94 3.07
C HIS A 93 -5.35 -1.78 1.81
N TRP A 94 -4.93 -3.04 1.93
CA TRP A 94 -5.05 -3.98 0.83
C TRP A 94 -6.52 -4.27 0.51
N VAL A 95 -6.89 -4.11 -0.75
CA VAL A 95 -8.20 -4.47 -1.30
C VAL A 95 -7.97 -5.43 -2.45
N PRO A 96 -8.72 -6.55 -2.56
CA PRO A 96 -8.64 -7.44 -3.71
C PRO A 96 -8.86 -6.71 -5.02
N GLU A 97 -8.19 -7.17 -6.08
CA GLU A 97 -8.32 -6.54 -7.40
C GLU A 97 -9.78 -6.59 -7.88
N PRO A 98 -10.40 -5.44 -8.21
CA PRO A 98 -11.72 -5.43 -8.81
C PRO A 98 -11.68 -5.99 -10.22
N THR A 99 -12.72 -6.72 -10.61
CA THR A 99 -12.91 -7.12 -12.01
C THR A 99 -12.96 -5.86 -12.86
N GLU A 100 -11.98 -5.68 -13.75
CA GLU A 100 -11.97 -4.56 -14.69
C GLU A 100 -13.20 -4.74 -15.58
N ALA A 101 -14.23 -3.90 -15.38
CA ALA A 101 -15.40 -3.91 -16.24
C ALA A 101 -14.90 -3.55 -17.64
N VAL A 102 -14.84 -4.56 -18.52
CA VAL A 102 -14.52 -4.40 -19.93
C VAL A 102 -15.53 -3.39 -20.47
N ARG A 103 -15.08 -2.15 -20.70
CA ARG A 103 -15.88 -1.17 -21.42
C ARG A 103 -15.99 -1.69 -22.86
N ALA A 104 -17.13 -2.31 -23.14
CA ALA A 104 -17.58 -2.62 -24.50
C ALA A 104 -17.88 -1.32 -25.27
#